data_AF-A0A0C9PRW1-F1
#
_entry.id   AF-A0A0C9PRW1-F1
#
_cell.length_a   1.000
_cell.length_b   1.000
_cell.length_c   1.000
_cell.angle_alpha   90.00
_cell.angle_beta   90.00
_cell.angle_gamma   90.00
#
_symmetry.space_group_name_H-M   'P 1'
#
loop_
_entity.id
_entity.type
_entity.pdbx_description
1 polymer ?
#
loop_
_entity_poly.entity_id
_entity_poly.type
_entity_poly.pdbx_seq_one_letter_code
_entity_poly.pdbx_strand_id
1 'polypeptide(L)'
;EGGLYKLRMIFKDDYPTSPPKCKFEPPLFHPNVYPSGTVCLSLLDEEKDWRPAITIKQILLGIQDLLNEPNIKDPAQAEAYTIYCQNRLEYEKRVRAQARAMAATE
;
A
#
# COMPACT_ATOMS: atom_id res chain seq x y z
N GLU A 1 -9.56 -7.34 -7.43
CA GLU A 1 -10.85 -6.67 -7.17
C GLU A 1 -11.67 -7.44 -6.15
N GLY A 2 -12.65 -6.79 -5.50
CA GLY A 2 -13.59 -7.40 -4.55
C GLY A 2 -13.16 -7.40 -3.07
N GLY A 3 -11.91 -7.06 -2.77
CA GLY A 3 -11.42 -6.95 -1.39
C GLY A 3 -11.74 -5.59 -0.76
N LEU A 4 -12.01 -5.59 0.55
CA LEU A 4 -12.14 -4.40 1.40
C LEU A 4 -10.94 -4.32 2.35
N TYR A 5 -10.00 -3.43 2.04
CA TYR A 5 -8.73 -3.35 2.76
C TYR A 5 -8.79 -2.28 3.86
N LYS A 6 -8.77 -2.71 5.13
CA LYS A 6 -8.74 -1.79 6.27
C LYS A 6 -7.36 -1.14 6.39
N LEU A 7 -7.35 0.19 6.46
CA LEU A 7 -6.15 0.99 6.54
C LEU A 7 -6.29 2.04 7.66
N ARG A 8 -5.24 2.16 8.47
CA ARG A 8 -5.11 3.18 9.52
C ARG A 8 -4.21 4.30 8.99
N MET A 9 -4.68 5.56 9.11
CA MET A 9 -3.86 6.75 8.91
C MET A 9 -3.51 7.35 10.27
N ILE A 10 -2.23 7.63 10.48
CA ILE A 10 -1.71 8.17 11.74
C ILE A 10 -1.05 9.50 11.43
N PHE A 11 -1.61 10.57 11.98
CA PHE A 11 -1.10 11.93 11.86
C PHE A 11 -0.25 12.26 13.07
N LYS A 12 0.90 12.92 12.85
CA LYS A 12 1.72 13.50 13.90
C LYS A 12 1.27 14.94 14.19
N ASP A 13 1.75 15.52 15.29
CA ASP A 13 1.43 16.90 15.69
C ASP A 13 1.90 17.97 14.69
N ASP A 14 2.89 17.64 13.85
CA ASP A 14 3.45 18.53 12.84
C ASP A 14 2.76 18.43 11.46
N TYR A 15 1.71 17.62 11.32
CA TYR A 15 0.86 17.62 10.13
C TYR A 15 0.27 19.02 9.89
N PRO A 16 0.31 19.59 8.66
CA PRO A 16 0.61 18.93 7.38
C PRO A 16 2.07 19.04 6.90
N THR A 17 3.01 19.46 7.75
CA THR A 17 4.44 19.47 7.40
C THR A 17 4.92 18.06 7.09
N SER A 18 4.62 17.10 7.98
CA SER A 18 4.83 15.67 7.75
C SER A 18 3.59 15.00 7.13
N PRO A 19 3.76 13.96 6.27
CA PRO A 19 2.68 13.13 5.78
C PRO A 19 2.13 12.24 6.89
N PRO A 20 0.86 11.80 6.78
CA PRO A 20 0.37 10.73 7.64
C PRO A 20 1.06 9.41 7.34
N LYS A 21 1.29 8.59 8.37
CA LYS A 21 1.69 7.19 8.18
C LYS A 21 0.46 6.35 7.86
N CYS A 22 0.48 5.65 6.72
CA CYS A 22 -0.59 4.75 6.31
C CYS A 22 -0.20 3.28 6.53
N LYS A 23 -1.08 2.49 7.14
CA LYS A 23 -0.82 1.09 7.50
C LYS A 23 -2.04 0.20 7.28
N PHE A 24 -1.88 -0.88 6.52
CA PHE A 24 -2.90 -1.92 6.37
C PHE A 24 -2.98 -2.82 7.60
N GLU A 25 -4.20 -3.15 8.03
CA GLU A 25 -4.47 -4.04 9.16
C GLU A 25 -5.57 -5.06 8.77
N PRO A 26 -5.22 -6.32 8.45
CA PRO A 26 -3.87 -6.91 8.45
C PRO A 26 -2.98 -6.45 7.27
N PRO A 27 -1.65 -6.68 7.32
CA PRO A 27 -0.73 -6.39 6.21
C PRO A 27 -1.10 -7.11 4.91
N LEU A 28 -0.84 -6.47 3.78
CA LEU A 28 -1.10 -7.04 2.45
C LEU A 28 0.13 -7.71 1.86
N PHE A 29 -0.10 -8.71 1.01
CA PHE A 29 0.95 -9.34 0.22
C PHE A 29 1.18 -8.48 -1.03
N HIS A 30 2.10 -7.52 -0.93
CA HIS A 30 2.31 -6.51 -1.96
C HIS A 30 3.77 -5.99 -1.94
N PRO A 31 4.43 -5.79 -3.10
CA PRO A 31 5.83 -5.36 -3.16
C PRO A 31 6.13 -4.07 -2.38
N ASN A 32 5.17 -3.14 -2.31
CA ASN A 32 5.33 -1.83 -1.65
C ASN A 32 4.59 -1.69 -0.30
N VAL A 33 4.20 -2.81 0.31
CA VAL A 33 3.65 -2.82 1.69
C VAL A 33 4.62 -3.58 2.57
N TYR A 34 5.19 -2.93 3.58
CA TYR A 34 6.09 -3.57 4.54
C TYR A 34 5.39 -4.71 5.28
N PRO A 35 6.13 -5.71 5.83
CA PRO A 35 5.55 -6.73 6.70
C PRO A 35 4.79 -6.16 7.91
N SER A 36 5.14 -4.94 8.34
CA SER A 36 4.41 -4.20 9.38
C SER A 36 3.03 -3.71 8.94
N GLY A 37 2.70 -3.77 7.64
CA GLY A 37 1.51 -3.16 7.03
C GLY A 37 1.72 -1.73 6.54
N THR A 38 2.85 -1.08 6.88
CA THR A 38 3.14 0.29 6.45
C THR A 38 3.23 0.37 4.94
N VAL A 39 2.60 1.38 4.33
CA VAL A 39 2.66 1.62 2.88
C VAL A 39 3.93 2.40 2.52
N CYS A 40 4.68 1.92 1.53
CA CYS A 40 5.77 2.65 0.90
C CYS A 40 5.26 3.32 -0.38
N LEU A 41 5.01 4.63 -0.32
CA LEU A 41 4.52 5.44 -1.43
C LEU A 41 5.19 6.81 -1.35
N SER A 42 5.66 7.36 -2.47
CA SER A 42 6.37 8.65 -2.48
C SER A 42 5.54 9.83 -1.98
N LEU A 43 4.20 9.78 -2.16
CA LEU A 43 3.25 10.74 -1.58
C LEU A 43 3.19 10.69 -0.04
N LEU A 44 3.77 9.66 0.59
CA LEU A 44 3.81 9.49 2.04
C LEU A 44 5.23 9.65 2.61
N ASP A 45 6.12 10.26 1.84
CA ASP A 45 7.54 10.43 2.15
C ASP A 45 7.92 11.91 2.05
N GLU A 46 8.40 12.47 3.17
CA GLU A 46 8.76 13.89 3.34
C GLU A 46 9.87 14.33 2.37
N GLU A 47 10.75 13.41 1.99
CA GLU A 47 11.92 13.69 1.14
C GLU A 47 11.62 13.49 -0.36
N LYS A 48 10.40 13.05 -0.71
CA LYS A 48 9.98 12.75 -2.08
C LYS A 48 8.85 13.66 -2.55
N ASP A 49 7.65 13.11 -2.69
CA ASP A 49 6.54 13.78 -3.38
C ASP A 49 5.51 14.37 -2.42
N TRP A 50 5.71 14.24 -1.10
CA TRP A 50 4.80 14.85 -0.12
C TRP A 50 4.73 16.36 -0.28
N ARG A 51 3.50 16.89 -0.19
CA ARG A 51 3.21 18.33 -0.15
C ARG A 51 2.06 18.54 0.83
N PRO A 52 2.10 19.57 1.69
CA PRO A 52 1.02 19.87 2.64
C PRO A 52 -0.37 20.04 2.02
N ALA A 53 -0.45 20.34 0.72
CA ALA A 53 -1.70 20.47 -0.03
C ALA A 53 -2.32 19.14 -0.48
N ILE A 54 -1.63 18.00 -0.31
CA ILE A 54 -2.15 16.69 -0.66
C ILE A 54 -3.30 16.32 0.29
N THR A 55 -4.45 16.03 -0.31
CA THR A 55 -5.67 15.66 0.42
C THR A 55 -5.70 14.18 0.78
N ILE A 56 -6.49 13.82 1.79
CA ILE A 56 -6.75 12.41 2.16
C ILE A 56 -7.27 11.61 0.96
N LYS A 57 -8.13 12.21 0.13
CA LYS A 57 -8.65 11.56 -1.09
C LYS A 57 -7.52 11.21 -2.06
N GLN A 58 -6.58 12.13 -2.30
CA GLN A 58 -5.45 11.88 -3.19
C GLN A 58 -4.52 10.80 -2.64
N ILE A 59 -4.31 10.75 -1.32
CA ILE A 59 -3.54 9.67 -0.68
C ILE A 59 -4.22 8.32 -0.94
N LEU A 60 -5.53 8.22 -0.65
CA LEU A 60 -6.27 6.96 -0.80
C LEU A 60 -6.30 6.48 -2.26
N LEU A 61 -6.47 7.39 -3.22
CA LEU A 61 -6.39 7.05 -4.65
C LEU A 61 -4.97 6.61 -5.04
N GLY A 62 -3.94 7.32 -4.60
CA GLY A 62 -2.55 6.93 -4.85
C GLY A 62 -2.19 5.55 -4.26
N ILE A 63 -2.74 5.21 -3.09
CA ILE A 63 -2.59 3.87 -2.50
C ILE A 63 -3.35 2.83 -3.35
N GLN A 64 -4.56 3.13 -3.81
CA GLN A 64 -5.32 2.23 -4.69
C GLN A 64 -4.58 1.98 -6.00
N ASP A 65 -4.04 3.02 -6.62
CA ASP A 65 -3.23 2.91 -7.85
C ASP A 65 -1.97 2.09 -7.60
N LEU A 66 -1.28 2.31 -6.47
CA LEU A 66 -0.11 1.52 -6.07
C LEU A 66 -0.42 0.02 -5.95
N LEU A 67 -1.62 -0.36 -5.46
CA LEU A 67 -2.02 -1.77 -5.37
C LEU A 67 -2.24 -2.42 -6.74
N ASN A 68 -2.62 -1.64 -7.74
CA ASN A 68 -2.77 -2.10 -9.12
C ASN A 68 -1.43 -2.14 -9.86
N GLU A 69 -0.57 -1.14 -9.61
CA GLU A 69 0.70 -0.92 -10.29
C GLU A 69 1.87 -0.85 -9.29
N PRO A 70 2.45 -2.00 -8.89
CA PRO A 70 3.55 -2.01 -7.93
C PRO A 70 4.80 -1.28 -8.45
N ASN A 71 5.41 -0.46 -7.61
CA ASN A 71 6.69 0.19 -7.89
C ASN A 71 7.86 -0.77 -7.59
N ILE A 72 8.40 -1.41 -8.62
CA ILE A 72 9.54 -2.35 -8.50
C ILE A 72 10.89 -1.70 -8.18
N LYS A 73 11.00 -0.37 -8.27
CA LYS A 73 12.25 0.35 -7.98
C LYS A 73 12.50 0.56 -6.50
N ASP A 74 11.44 0.52 -5.68
CA ASP A 74 11.48 0.76 -4.23
C ASP A 74 10.68 -0.32 -3.46
N PRO A 75 11.16 -1.58 -3.45
CA PRO A 75 10.43 -2.68 -2.83
C PRO A 75 10.52 -2.63 -1.29
N ALA A 76 9.38 -2.82 -0.63
CA ALA A 76 9.23 -2.88 0.82
C ALA A 76 9.06 -4.32 1.36
N GLN A 77 8.67 -5.27 0.50
CA GLN A 77 8.44 -6.67 0.87
C GLN A 77 9.10 -7.61 -0.13
N ALA A 78 10.21 -8.24 0.30
CA ALA A 78 11.09 -9.03 -0.55
C ALA A 78 10.40 -10.25 -1.20
N GLU A 79 9.57 -10.98 -0.46
CA GLU A 79 8.85 -12.15 -1.00
C GLU A 79 7.88 -11.74 -2.11
N ALA A 80 7.03 -10.74 -1.84
CA ALA A 80 6.07 -10.23 -2.81
C ALA A 80 6.76 -9.69 -4.06
N TYR A 81 7.84 -8.92 -3.90
CA TYR A 81 8.68 -8.44 -5.00
C TYR A 81 9.28 -9.59 -5.83
N THR A 82 9.88 -10.57 -5.17
CA THR A 82 10.54 -11.70 -5.85
C THR A 82 9.55 -12.48 -6.70
N ILE A 83 8.39 -12.83 -6.12
CA ILE A 83 7.34 -13.57 -6.85
C ILE A 83 6.74 -12.69 -7.97
N TYR A 84 6.54 -11.39 -7.73
CA TYR A 84 6.05 -10.46 -8.76
C TYR A 84 6.95 -10.41 -10.01
N CYS A 85 8.28 -10.44 -9.80
CA CYS A 85 9.28 -10.39 -10.88
C CYS A 85 9.55 -11.74 -11.54
N GLN A 86 9.57 -12.84 -10.76
CA GLN A 86 9.96 -14.15 -11.26
C GLN A 86 8.79 -15.02 -11.71
N ASN A 87 7.61 -14.87 -11.09
CA ASN A 87 6.44 -15.69 -11.36
C ASN A 87 5.14 -14.89 -11.16
N ARG A 88 4.81 -14.10 -12.18
CA ARG A 88 3.62 -13.24 -12.19
C ARG A 88 2.33 -14.02 -11.95
N LEU A 89 2.23 -15.24 -12.48
CA LEU A 89 1.03 -16.07 -12.35
C LEU A 89 0.78 -16.51 -10.90
N GLU A 90 1.85 -16.88 -10.17
CA GLU A 90 1.76 -17.19 -8.74
C GLU A 90 1.45 -15.93 -7.90
N TYR A 91 2.05 -14.78 -8.23
CA TYR A 91 1.73 -13.51 -7.59
C TYR A 91 0.23 -13.20 -7.69
N GLU A 92 -0.32 -13.24 -8.91
CA GLU A 92 -1.73 -12.99 -9.16
C GLU A 92 -2.65 -13.98 -8.44
N LYS A 93 -2.27 -15.26 -8.39
CA LYS A 93 -3.02 -16.28 -7.67
C LYS A 93 -3.13 -15.95 -6.18
N ARG A 94 -2.02 -15.54 -5.53
CA ARG A 94 -1.99 -15.15 -4.12
C ARG A 94 -2.78 -13.86 -3.86
N VAL A 95 -2.61 -12.84 -4.70
CA VAL A 95 -3.35 -11.58 -4.57
C VAL A 95 -4.85 -11.80 -4.72
N ARG A 96 -5.29 -12.63 -5.70
CA ARG A 96 -6.71 -12.98 -5.85
C ARG A 96 -7.25 -13.77 -4.65
N ALA A 97 -6.46 -14.68 -4.08
CA ALA A 97 -6.85 -15.40 -2.87
C ALA A 97 -6.98 -14.46 -1.66
N GLN A 98 -6.04 -13.53 -1.49
CA GLN A 98 -6.08 -12.51 -0.44
C GLN A 98 -7.30 -11.58 -0.61
N ALA A 99 -7.58 -11.12 -1.83
CA ALA A 99 -8.74 -10.27 -2.12
C ALA A 99 -10.07 -10.96 -1.75
N ARG A 100 -10.22 -12.26 -2.06
CA ARG A 100 -11.41 -13.03 -1.66
C ARG A 100 -11.53 -13.19 -0.15
N ALA A 101 -10.42 -13.45 0.54
CA ALA A 101 -10.41 -13.61 2.00
C ALA A 101 -10.72 -12.29 2.74
N MET A 102 -10.47 -11.15 2.09
CA MET A 102 -10.72 -9.81 2.62
C MET A 102 -11.97 -9.15 2.01
N ALA A 103 -12.85 -9.91 1.36
CA ALA A 103 -14.12 -9.37 0.89
C ALA A 103 -14.93 -8.83 2.08
N ALA A 104 -15.77 -7.82 1.83
CA ALA A 104 -16.70 -7.34 2.86
C ALA A 104 -17.59 -8.50 3.32
N THR A 105 -17.58 -8.79 4.62
CA THR A 105 -18.61 -9.63 5.22
C THR A 105 -19.86 -8.76 5.32
N GLU A 106 -20.92 -9.16 4.63
CA GLU A 106 -22.27 -8.59 4.82
C GLU A 106 -22.75 -8.77 6.26
#